data_AF-A0A067CHY6-F1
#
_entry.id   AF-A0A067CHY6-F1
#
_cell.length_a   1.000
_cell.length_b   1.000
_cell.length_c   1.000
_cell.angle_alpha   90.00
_cell.angle_beta   90.00
_cell.angle_gamma   90.00
#
_symmetry.space_group_name_H-M   'P 1'
#
loop_
_entity.id
_entity.type
_entity.pdbx_description
1 polymer ?
#
loop_
_entity_poly.entity_id
_entity_poly.type
_entity_poly.pdbx_seq_one_letter_code
_entity_poly.pdbx_strand_id
1 'polypeptide(L)'
;MHHISLCGLLALSLAGCALFCTSFAVSLPFWASTDDVDSRLSDSDDDYSMFAAGIWGFCTDIITDEHNYVRANCTPYRNWLFGSPNVPYNITYSSVAMTIAPVGMCRHELGSSALSALQATLPLSPSQFRAFYDSSCGGWARFSLVINVFVLISAIFTVGVYSVIVVFWICPPSMHTQLFMSRIGLRLLVTVSMGSLLVLSAWSKQSPVHVPYGSAYFSALVATLLYFSATMGACKYHFYDIPRLNGVLNDDGETFPEAVNVVFIELGTPVQDKDVMPTVARVTTPVITHV
;
A
#
# COMPACT_ATOMS: atom_id res chain seq x y z
N MET A 1 18.76 -22.97 -19.11
CA MET A 1 19.25 -21.62 -18.72
C MET A 1 18.17 -20.98 -17.87
N HIS A 2 18.48 -20.59 -16.62
CA HIS A 2 17.53 -19.88 -15.76
C HIS A 2 17.42 -18.44 -16.25
N HIS A 3 16.36 -18.12 -16.97
CA HIS A 3 16.11 -16.76 -17.39
C HIS A 3 15.42 -16.00 -16.26
N ILE A 4 16.16 -15.09 -15.62
CA ILE A 4 15.66 -14.16 -14.62
C ILE A 4 14.98 -12.99 -15.34
N SER A 5 13.77 -12.61 -14.94
CA SER A 5 13.16 -11.37 -15.43
C SER A 5 13.60 -10.18 -14.58
N LEU A 6 14.29 -9.25 -15.22
CA LEU A 6 14.65 -7.97 -14.61
C LEU A 6 13.40 -7.12 -14.29
N CYS A 7 12.34 -7.19 -15.11
CA CYS A 7 11.10 -6.46 -14.88
C CYS A 7 10.37 -6.96 -13.63
N GLY A 8 10.34 -8.28 -13.42
CA GLY A 8 9.77 -8.89 -12.22
C GLY A 8 10.54 -8.52 -10.95
N LEU A 9 11.88 -8.50 -11.01
CA LEU A 9 12.73 -8.06 -9.90
C LEU A 9 12.51 -6.59 -9.57
N LEU A 10 12.46 -5.74 -10.60
CA LEU A 10 12.20 -4.33 -10.47
C LEU A 10 10.82 -4.07 -9.85
N ALA A 11 9.79 -4.80 -10.28
CA ALA A 11 8.45 -4.68 -9.72
C ALA A 11 8.44 -5.05 -8.22
N LEU A 12 9.13 -6.14 -7.83
CA LEU A 12 9.25 -6.53 -6.43
C LEU A 12 9.99 -5.48 -5.59
N SER A 13 11.14 -5.00 -6.06
CA SER A 13 11.95 -4.03 -5.31
C SER A 13 11.21 -2.70 -5.15
N LEU A 14 10.60 -2.18 -6.22
CA LEU A 14 9.79 -0.96 -6.18
C LEU A 14 8.59 -1.11 -5.25
N ALA A 15 7.87 -2.24 -5.30
CA ALA A 15 6.74 -2.51 -4.39
C ALA A 15 7.19 -2.61 -2.93
N GLY A 16 8.36 -3.20 -2.67
CA GLY A 16 8.96 -3.26 -1.33
C GLY A 16 9.33 -1.88 -0.79
N CYS A 17 10.02 -1.05 -1.59
CA CYS A 17 10.32 0.33 -1.23
C CYS A 17 9.05 1.15 -1.01
N ALA A 18 8.03 1.00 -1.88
CA ALA A 18 6.75 1.67 -1.73
C ALA A 18 6.02 1.27 -0.43
N LEU A 19 6.08 -0.01 -0.05
CA LEU A 19 5.53 -0.50 1.22
C LEU A 19 6.23 0.14 2.42
N PHE A 20 7.55 0.27 2.38
CA PHE A 20 8.30 0.95 3.43
C PHE A 20 7.89 2.43 3.55
N CYS A 21 7.84 3.17 2.44
CA CYS A 21 7.38 4.56 2.42
C CYS A 21 5.93 4.71 2.93
N THR A 22 5.03 3.81 2.53
CA THR A 22 3.63 3.81 3.00
C THR A 22 3.54 3.54 4.50
N SER A 23 4.34 2.59 5.00
CA SER A 23 4.41 2.25 6.42
C SER A 23 4.96 3.41 7.25
N PHE A 24 5.99 4.08 6.75
CA PHE A 24 6.52 5.31 7.35
C PHE A 24 5.45 6.41 7.38
N ALA A 25 4.77 6.62 6.25
CA ALA A 25 3.74 7.65 6.14
C ALA A 25 2.59 7.40 7.12
N VAL A 26 2.05 6.19 7.22
CA VAL A 26 0.93 5.91 8.16
C VAL A 26 1.35 6.02 9.62
N SER A 27 2.61 5.71 9.95
CA SER A 27 3.07 5.67 11.35
C SER A 27 3.27 7.06 11.92
N LEU A 28 3.55 8.06 11.08
CA LEU A 28 3.94 9.39 11.52
C LEU A 28 2.84 10.45 11.38
N PRO A 29 2.71 11.35 12.37
CA PRO A 29 1.78 12.47 12.32
C PRO A 29 2.30 13.63 11.46
N PHE A 30 3.30 13.45 10.60
CA PHE A 30 3.94 14.52 9.81
C PHE A 30 3.38 14.64 8.39
N TRP A 31 2.06 14.50 8.19
CA TRP A 31 1.44 14.70 6.87
C TRP A 31 1.21 16.17 6.57
N ALA A 32 0.91 16.96 7.59
CA ALA A 32 0.97 18.41 7.57
C ALA A 32 1.75 18.87 8.81
N SER A 33 2.60 19.87 8.69
CA SER A 33 3.34 20.37 9.83
C SER A 33 3.74 21.83 9.69
N THR A 34 3.91 22.54 10.81
CA THR A 34 4.31 23.95 10.86
C THR A 34 5.83 24.16 10.79
N ASP A 35 6.60 23.14 10.40
CA ASP A 35 8.04 23.28 10.18
C ASP A 35 8.35 24.10 8.93
N ASP A 36 8.67 25.38 9.10
CA ASP A 36 9.59 26.06 8.21
C ASP A 36 11.01 25.64 8.56
N VAL A 37 11.57 24.75 7.75
CA VAL A 37 12.97 24.29 7.85
C VAL A 37 13.96 25.45 7.65
N ASP A 38 13.55 26.53 6.97
CA ASP A 38 14.42 27.67 6.65
C ASP A 38 14.55 28.72 7.76
N SER A 39 13.70 28.73 8.79
CA SER A 39 13.79 29.71 9.89
C SER A 39 14.54 29.21 11.12
N ARG A 40 15.13 27.99 11.07
CA ARG A 40 15.54 27.21 12.26
C ARG A 40 17.03 27.03 12.49
N LEU A 41 17.86 27.59 11.63
CA LEU A 41 19.32 27.53 11.80
C LEU A 41 19.88 28.72 12.61
N SER A 42 19.05 29.66 13.09
CA SER A 42 19.56 30.89 13.71
C SER A 42 19.14 31.19 15.15
N ASP A 43 18.12 30.56 15.74
CA ASP A 43 17.73 30.86 17.13
C ASP A 43 17.73 29.60 17.99
N SER A 44 18.68 29.57 18.92
CA SER A 44 19.00 28.47 19.82
C SER A 44 18.34 28.57 21.20
N ASP A 45 17.29 29.37 21.38
CA ASP A 45 16.77 29.70 22.72
C ASP A 45 15.24 29.73 22.89
N ASP A 46 14.44 29.39 21.87
CA ASP A 46 12.98 29.33 22.03
C ASP A 46 12.48 27.88 22.13
N ASP A 47 11.66 27.61 23.16
CA ASP A 47 10.84 26.40 23.31
C ASP A 47 9.86 26.28 22.12
N TYR A 48 10.35 25.76 20.99
CA TYR A 48 9.55 25.60 19.78
C TYR A 48 8.54 24.47 19.96
N SER A 49 7.26 24.82 20.07
CA SER A 49 6.15 23.86 19.99
C SER A 49 5.74 23.69 18.52
N MET A 50 6.09 22.56 17.92
CA MET A 50 5.70 22.22 16.55
C MET A 50 4.34 21.50 16.55
N PHE A 51 3.48 21.87 15.58
CA PHE A 51 2.25 21.15 15.28
C PHE A 51 2.47 20.20 14.11
N ALA A 52 2.01 18.96 14.24
CA ALA A 52 2.04 17.96 13.19
C ALA A 52 0.70 17.20 13.14
N ALA A 53 0.07 17.12 11.97
CA ALA A 53 -1.14 16.35 11.74
C ALA A 53 -0.89 15.20 10.75
N GLY A 54 -1.35 14.01 11.09
CA GLY A 54 -1.35 12.81 10.26
C GLY A 54 -2.75 12.24 10.04
N ILE A 55 -2.81 11.12 9.32
CA ILE A 55 -4.07 10.45 8.95
C ILE A 55 -4.89 10.00 10.17
N TRP A 56 -4.23 9.59 11.25
CA TRP A 56 -4.90 9.02 12.42
C TRP A 56 -5.08 9.98 13.60
N GLY A 57 -4.33 11.08 13.62
CA GLY A 57 -4.33 12.05 14.72
C GLY A 57 -3.36 13.19 14.46
N PHE A 58 -3.13 14.01 15.47
CA PHE A 58 -2.18 15.11 15.44
C PHE A 58 -1.37 15.16 16.73
N CYS A 59 -0.25 15.84 16.71
CA CYS A 59 0.59 16.08 17.87
C CYS A 59 0.92 17.57 18.00
N THR A 60 0.99 18.03 19.25
CA THR A 60 1.43 19.36 19.67
C THR A 60 2.63 19.21 20.60
N ASP A 61 3.25 20.35 20.94
CA ASP A 61 4.35 20.43 21.89
C ASP A 61 5.50 19.48 21.55
N ILE A 62 5.81 19.36 20.25
CA ILE A 62 6.94 18.55 19.80
C ILE A 62 8.22 19.32 20.12
N ILE A 63 8.88 18.95 21.21
CA ILE A 63 10.09 19.60 21.74
C ILE A 63 11.26 18.62 21.64
N THR A 64 12.43 19.11 21.25
CA THR A 64 13.68 18.35 21.32
C THR A 64 14.50 18.88 22.49
N ASP A 65 14.66 18.05 23.52
CA ASP A 65 15.46 18.37 24.71
C ASP A 65 16.96 18.49 24.34
N GLU A 66 17.78 19.12 25.19
CA GLU A 66 19.23 19.32 25.05
C GLU A 66 20.00 18.01 24.81
N HIS A 67 19.41 16.88 25.21
CA HIS A 67 19.95 15.54 25.03
C HIS A 67 19.46 14.85 23.74
N ASN A 68 18.88 15.59 22.79
CA ASN A 68 18.23 15.10 21.57
C ASN A 68 17.04 14.15 21.82
N TYR A 69 16.35 14.29 22.94
CA TYR A 69 15.14 13.52 23.21
C TYR A 69 13.91 14.27 22.70
N VAL A 70 13.14 13.63 21.82
CA VAL A 70 11.91 14.21 21.29
C VAL A 70 10.74 13.87 22.21
N ARG A 71 10.04 14.89 22.71
CA ARG A 71 8.78 14.75 23.45
C ARG A 71 7.63 15.28 22.61
N ALA A 72 6.50 14.58 22.57
CA ALA A 72 5.31 15.02 21.84
C ALA A 72 4.02 14.63 22.55
N ASN A 73 3.02 15.50 22.49
CA ASN A 73 1.67 15.23 22.97
C ASN A 73 0.74 14.97 21.79
N CYS A 74 0.32 13.72 21.61
CA CYS A 74 -0.46 13.28 20.47
C CYS A 74 -1.92 13.03 20.85
N THR A 75 -2.85 13.56 20.06
CA THR A 75 -4.28 13.30 20.19
C THR A 75 -4.78 12.53 18.97
N PRO A 76 -5.29 11.30 19.14
CA PRO A 76 -5.90 10.58 18.02
C PRO A 76 -7.22 11.25 17.65
N TYR A 77 -7.66 11.13 16.39
CA TYR A 77 -9.01 11.59 16.06
C TYR A 77 -10.07 10.71 16.74
N ARG A 78 -9.78 9.43 16.95
CA ARG A 78 -10.72 8.43 17.49
C ARG A 78 -10.08 7.52 18.52
N ASN A 79 -10.85 7.15 19.55
CA ASN A 79 -10.36 6.37 20.69
C ASN A 79 -9.99 4.91 20.37
N TRP A 80 -10.52 4.31 19.31
CA TRP A 80 -10.36 2.87 19.07
C TRP A 80 -9.03 2.49 18.42
N LEU A 81 -8.21 3.47 18.01
CA LEU A 81 -6.95 3.19 17.33
C LEU A 81 -5.82 2.82 18.29
N PHE A 82 -5.86 3.34 19.53
CA PHE A 82 -4.81 3.16 20.52
C PHE A 82 -5.42 2.85 21.89
N GLY A 83 -5.29 1.60 22.34
CA GLY A 83 -5.51 1.20 23.74
C GLY A 83 -6.92 1.44 24.30
N SER A 84 -7.06 1.17 25.61
CA SER A 84 -8.32 1.34 26.34
C SER A 84 -8.72 2.83 26.40
N PRO A 85 -9.99 3.19 26.14
CA PRO A 85 -10.46 4.57 25.95
C PRO A 85 -10.37 5.50 27.18
N ASN A 86 -9.73 5.05 28.25
CA ASN A 86 -9.69 5.71 29.55
C ASN A 86 -8.27 5.82 30.14
N VAL A 87 -7.23 5.31 29.46
CA VAL A 87 -5.85 5.34 29.98
C VAL A 87 -4.94 5.95 28.92
N PRO A 88 -4.16 7.00 29.25
CA PRO A 88 -3.18 7.56 28.31
C PRO A 88 -2.17 6.48 27.94
N TYR A 89 -1.78 6.46 26.67
CA TYR A 89 -0.83 5.48 26.15
C TYR A 89 0.49 6.19 25.87
N ASN A 90 1.56 5.74 26.53
CA ASN A 90 2.89 6.32 26.36
C ASN A 90 3.74 5.41 25.49
N ILE A 91 4.28 5.97 24.41
CA ILE A 91 5.27 5.31 23.55
C ILE A 91 6.62 5.89 23.93
N THR A 92 7.43 5.10 24.64
CA THR A 92 8.79 5.48 25.01
C THR A 92 9.79 4.58 24.30
N TYR A 93 10.56 5.16 23.38
CA TYR A 93 11.74 4.57 22.78
C TYR A 93 13.00 5.29 23.29
N SER A 94 14.18 4.77 22.97
CA SER A 94 15.47 5.26 23.48
C SER A 94 15.75 6.75 23.30
N SER A 95 15.08 7.42 22.35
CA SER A 95 15.25 8.85 22.05
C SER A 95 13.92 9.60 21.84
N VAL A 96 12.77 8.95 22.05
CA VAL A 96 11.46 9.50 21.73
C VAL A 96 10.46 9.12 22.81
N ALA A 97 9.74 10.11 23.34
CA ALA A 97 8.63 9.92 24.25
C ALA A 97 7.37 10.60 23.69
N MET A 98 6.38 9.81 23.28
CA MET A 98 5.08 10.31 22.82
C MET A 98 4.00 9.97 23.83
N THR A 99 3.29 10.98 24.32
CA THR A 99 2.11 10.81 25.17
C THR A 99 0.88 10.86 24.30
N ILE A 100 0.13 9.76 24.21
CA ILE A 100 -1.10 9.69 23.44
C ILE A 100 -2.30 9.89 24.37
N ALA A 101 -3.14 10.88 24.04
CA ALA A 101 -4.33 11.23 24.80
C ALA A 101 -5.30 10.02 24.90
N PRO A 102 -5.90 9.79 26.08
CA PRO A 102 -6.81 8.65 26.31
C PRO A 102 -8.10 8.74 25.49
N VAL A 103 -8.49 9.97 25.17
CA VAL A 103 -9.71 10.29 24.44
C VAL A 103 -9.34 11.02 23.17
N GLY A 104 -9.85 10.53 22.04
CA GLY A 104 -9.66 11.16 20.77
C GLY A 104 -10.57 12.38 20.60
N MET A 105 -10.11 13.32 19.77
CA MET A 105 -10.75 14.62 19.56
C MET A 105 -12.25 14.51 19.27
N CYS A 106 -12.66 13.51 18.47
CA CYS A 106 -14.04 13.38 18.00
C CYS A 106 -15.03 12.83 19.04
N ARG A 107 -14.58 12.53 20.27
CA ARG A 107 -15.47 12.17 21.38
C ARG A 107 -15.87 13.40 22.20
N HIS A 108 -15.14 14.50 22.09
CA HIS A 108 -15.46 15.73 22.79
C HIS A 108 -16.63 16.45 22.12
N GLU A 109 -17.59 16.89 22.93
CA GLU A 109 -18.70 17.73 22.48
C GLU A 109 -18.19 19.11 22.06
N LEU A 110 -18.80 19.66 21.00
CA LEU A 110 -18.53 21.03 20.55
C LEU A 110 -18.84 22.03 21.68
N GLY A 111 -17.87 22.87 22.03
CA GLY A 111 -18.00 23.84 23.12
C GLY A 111 -17.66 23.30 24.51
N SER A 112 -17.27 22.02 24.64
CA SER A 112 -16.76 21.50 25.91
C SER A 112 -15.43 22.17 26.29
N SER A 113 -15.19 22.32 27.61
CA SER A 113 -13.94 22.91 28.11
C SER A 113 -12.70 22.14 27.66
N ALA A 114 -12.80 20.81 27.55
CA ALA A 114 -11.73 19.95 27.05
C ALA A 114 -11.38 20.23 25.57
N LEU A 115 -12.39 20.41 24.72
CA LEU A 115 -12.17 20.75 23.31
C LEU A 115 -11.59 22.16 23.17
N SER A 116 -12.07 23.11 23.97
CA SER A 116 -11.54 24.48 23.99
C SER A 116 -10.08 24.53 24.48
N ALA A 117 -9.73 23.71 25.48
CA ALA A 117 -8.35 23.57 25.93
C ALA A 117 -7.45 22.97 24.83
N LEU A 118 -7.93 21.95 24.12
CA LEU A 118 -7.22 21.35 22.98
C LEU A 118 -7.08 22.32 21.80
N GLN A 119 -8.10 23.13 21.54
CA GLN A 119 -8.02 24.18 20.52
C GLN A 119 -6.93 25.21 20.89
N ALA A 120 -6.78 25.55 22.17
CA ALA A 120 -5.79 26.52 22.62
C ALA A 120 -4.34 26.05 22.45
N THR A 121 -4.09 24.74 22.32
CA THR A 121 -2.75 24.19 22.04
C THR A 121 -2.41 24.12 20.55
N LEU A 122 -3.36 24.46 19.68
CA LEU A 122 -3.21 24.36 18.23
C LEU A 122 -2.94 25.72 17.60
N PRO A 123 -2.06 25.82 16.59
CA PRO A 123 -1.79 27.06 15.86
C PRO A 123 -2.90 27.37 14.84
N LEU A 124 -4.16 27.16 15.20
CA LEU A 124 -5.32 27.32 14.32
C LEU A 124 -6.29 28.34 14.92
N SER A 125 -6.78 29.27 14.09
CA SER A 125 -7.89 30.14 14.50
C SER A 125 -9.15 29.32 14.81
N PRO A 126 -10.12 29.85 15.57
CA PRO A 126 -11.35 29.10 15.90
C PRO A 126 -12.13 28.59 14.68
N SER A 127 -12.16 29.37 13.60
CA SER A 127 -12.82 28.96 12.35
C SER A 127 -12.08 27.81 11.65
N GLN A 128 -10.74 27.87 11.61
CA GLN A 128 -9.90 26.83 11.02
C GLN A 128 -9.93 25.54 11.85
N PHE A 129 -9.88 25.65 13.18
CA PHE A 129 -10.02 24.52 14.08
C PHE A 129 -11.35 23.81 13.88
N ARG A 130 -12.46 24.55 13.76
CA ARG A 130 -13.78 23.96 13.50
C ARG A 130 -13.84 23.22 12.17
N ALA A 131 -13.30 23.81 11.10
CA ALA A 131 -13.23 23.15 9.80
C ALA A 131 -12.35 21.87 9.85
N PHE A 132 -11.22 21.93 10.56
CA PHE A 132 -10.34 20.79 10.77
C PHE A 132 -11.01 19.70 11.62
N TYR A 133 -11.73 20.08 12.67
CA TYR A 133 -12.53 19.18 13.50
C TYR A 133 -13.61 18.48 12.69
N ASP A 134 -14.42 19.23 11.93
CA ASP A 134 -15.50 18.69 11.10
C ASP A 134 -14.95 17.70 10.05
N SER A 135 -13.79 18.01 9.45
CA SER A 135 -13.15 17.15 8.45
C SER A 135 -12.52 15.89 9.06
N SER A 136 -11.85 16.04 10.21
CA SER A 136 -11.19 14.95 10.94
C SER A 136 -12.17 14.02 11.66
N CYS A 137 -13.33 14.55 12.06
CA CYS A 137 -14.39 13.79 12.71
C CYS A 137 -15.45 13.27 11.74
N GLY A 138 -15.49 13.81 10.52
CA GLY A 138 -16.35 13.38 9.43
C GLY A 138 -15.96 12.04 8.78
N GLY A 139 -16.63 11.76 7.66
CA GLY A 139 -16.44 10.51 6.90
C GLY A 139 -15.10 10.42 6.17
N TRP A 140 -14.56 11.54 5.71
CA TRP A 140 -13.31 11.59 4.92
C TRP A 140 -12.10 11.07 5.69
N ALA A 141 -11.96 11.44 6.97
CA ALA A 141 -10.89 10.94 7.82
C ALA A 141 -11.02 9.44 8.15
N ARG A 142 -12.25 8.91 8.23
CA ARG A 142 -12.46 7.45 8.36
C ARG A 142 -12.03 6.76 7.08
N PHE A 143 -12.43 7.33 5.95
CA PHE A 143 -12.12 6.80 4.63
C PHE A 143 -10.61 6.80 4.37
N SER A 144 -9.91 7.91 4.60
CA SER A 144 -8.45 8.02 4.42
C SER A 144 -7.71 6.97 5.26
N LEU A 145 -8.08 6.82 6.52
CA LEU A 145 -7.49 5.84 7.43
C LEU A 145 -7.77 4.40 6.99
N VAL A 146 -9.03 4.03 6.74
CA VAL A 146 -9.41 2.66 6.36
C VAL A 146 -8.78 2.27 5.03
N ILE A 147 -8.81 3.16 4.04
CA ILE A 147 -8.17 2.90 2.75
C ILE A 147 -6.66 2.80 2.91
N ASN A 148 -6.01 3.60 3.75
CA ASN A 148 -4.57 3.49 3.97
C ASN A 148 -4.19 2.15 4.63
N VAL A 149 -4.94 1.71 5.63
CA VAL A 149 -4.74 0.37 6.24
C VAL A 149 -4.96 -0.74 5.20
N PHE A 150 -6.01 -0.62 4.38
CA PHE A 150 -6.26 -1.57 3.30
C PHE A 150 -5.14 -1.60 2.25
N VAL A 151 -4.60 -0.44 1.87
CA VAL A 151 -3.44 -0.30 0.98
C VAL A 151 -2.22 -1.00 1.57
N LEU A 152 -1.94 -0.78 2.86
CA LEU A 152 -0.80 -1.39 3.54
C LEU A 152 -0.90 -2.91 3.58
N ILE A 153 -2.06 -3.45 3.98
CA ILE A 153 -2.32 -4.90 4.00
C ILE A 153 -2.19 -5.48 2.58
N SER A 154 -2.80 -4.84 1.58
CA SER A 154 -2.74 -5.28 0.19
C SER A 154 -1.31 -5.21 -0.37
N ALA A 155 -0.51 -4.22 0.04
CA ALA A 155 0.88 -4.10 -0.35
C ALA A 155 1.76 -5.20 0.27
N ILE A 156 1.52 -5.58 1.53
CA ILE A 156 2.19 -6.74 2.14
C ILE A 156 1.91 -8.02 1.34
N PHE A 157 0.64 -8.27 0.99
CA PHE A 157 0.29 -9.41 0.14
C PHE A 157 0.92 -9.32 -1.24
N THR A 158 0.98 -8.14 -1.83
CA THR A 158 1.63 -7.90 -3.13
C THR A 158 3.09 -8.31 -3.09
N VAL A 159 3.85 -7.79 -2.12
CA VAL A 159 5.28 -8.14 -1.93
C VAL A 159 5.43 -9.65 -1.71
N GLY A 160 4.55 -10.27 -0.93
CA GLY A 160 4.54 -11.72 -0.71
C GLY A 160 4.35 -12.51 -2.02
N VAL A 161 3.35 -12.13 -2.83
CA VAL A 161 3.08 -12.78 -4.13
C VAL A 161 4.27 -12.64 -5.08
N TYR A 162 4.85 -11.45 -5.21
CA TYR A 162 6.02 -11.24 -6.07
C TYR A 162 7.27 -11.94 -5.55
N SER A 163 7.44 -12.07 -4.23
CA SER A 163 8.53 -12.88 -3.66
C SER A 163 8.40 -14.35 -4.05
N VAL A 164 7.18 -14.91 -4.04
CA VAL A 164 6.94 -16.28 -4.52
C VAL A 164 7.25 -16.42 -6.01
N ILE A 165 6.89 -15.44 -6.83
CA ILE A 165 7.22 -15.42 -8.26
C ILE A 165 8.74 -15.44 -8.49
N VAL A 166 9.53 -14.72 -7.68
CA VAL A 166 10.99 -14.77 -7.75
C VAL A 166 11.52 -16.17 -7.42
N VAL A 167 10.96 -16.84 -6.41
CA VAL A 167 11.32 -18.23 -6.06
C VAL A 167 11.05 -19.20 -7.21
N PHE A 168 9.98 -18.97 -7.98
CA PHE A 168 9.67 -19.76 -9.17
C PHE A 168 10.73 -19.68 -10.27
N TRP A 169 11.64 -18.70 -10.27
CA TRP A 169 12.73 -18.71 -11.24
C TRP A 169 13.80 -19.76 -10.94
N ILE A 170 13.92 -20.16 -9.67
CA ILE A 170 14.85 -21.22 -9.24
C ILE A 170 14.25 -22.59 -9.55
N CYS A 171 12.96 -22.79 -9.23
CA CYS A 171 12.21 -24.02 -9.52
C CYS A 171 10.91 -23.66 -10.27
N PRO A 172 10.94 -23.62 -11.61
CA PRO A 172 9.79 -23.17 -12.40
C PRO A 172 8.62 -24.14 -12.25
N PRO A 173 7.46 -23.69 -11.73
CA PRO A 173 6.24 -24.47 -11.77
C PRO A 173 5.64 -24.43 -13.19
N SER A 174 4.50 -25.09 -13.37
CA SER A 174 3.76 -25.04 -14.63
C SER A 174 3.47 -23.59 -15.08
N MET A 175 3.45 -23.35 -16.39
CA MET A 175 3.15 -22.03 -16.98
C MET A 175 1.80 -21.48 -16.47
N HIS A 176 0.80 -22.34 -16.29
CA HIS A 176 -0.50 -21.96 -15.73
C HIS A 176 -0.37 -21.38 -14.31
N THR A 177 0.44 -22.00 -13.46
CA THR A 177 0.71 -21.51 -12.09
C THR A 177 1.42 -20.16 -12.12
N GLN A 178 2.42 -19.98 -12.99
CA GLN A 178 3.14 -18.72 -13.13
C GLN A 178 2.22 -17.58 -13.59
N LEU A 179 1.40 -17.82 -14.61
CA LEU A 179 0.43 -16.85 -15.11
C LEU A 179 -0.64 -16.51 -14.06
N PHE A 180 -1.14 -17.51 -13.32
CA PHE A 180 -2.11 -17.30 -12.26
C PHE A 180 -1.55 -16.39 -11.16
N MET A 181 -0.36 -16.69 -10.65
CA MET A 181 0.28 -15.88 -9.61
C MET A 181 0.60 -14.47 -10.09
N SER A 182 1.08 -14.34 -11.35
CA SER A 182 1.33 -13.04 -11.97
C SER A 182 0.06 -12.19 -12.11
N ARG A 183 -1.09 -12.79 -12.48
CA ARG A 183 -2.38 -12.09 -12.52
C ARG A 183 -2.85 -11.62 -11.15
N ILE A 184 -2.67 -12.44 -10.11
CA ILE A 184 -2.99 -12.04 -8.73
C ILE A 184 -2.11 -10.86 -8.33
N GLY A 185 -0.80 -10.97 -8.53
CA GLY A 185 0.16 -9.90 -8.22
C GLY A 185 -0.18 -8.59 -8.93
N LEU A 186 -0.52 -8.66 -10.22
CA LEU A 186 -0.91 -7.49 -11.01
C LEU A 186 -2.21 -6.84 -10.49
N ARG A 187 -3.24 -7.64 -10.18
CA ARG A 187 -4.50 -7.13 -9.61
C ARG A 187 -4.29 -6.45 -8.27
N LEU A 188 -3.44 -7.04 -7.41
CA LEU A 188 -3.09 -6.45 -6.13
C LEU A 188 -2.32 -5.13 -6.33
N LEU A 189 -1.33 -5.07 -7.22
CA LEU A 189 -0.59 -3.84 -7.54
C LEU A 189 -1.49 -2.71 -8.05
N VAL A 190 -2.41 -3.03 -8.98
CA VAL A 190 -3.40 -2.05 -9.48
C VAL A 190 -4.27 -1.54 -8.33
N THR A 191 -4.75 -2.45 -7.47
CA THR A 191 -5.58 -2.09 -6.31
C THR A 191 -4.82 -1.19 -5.32
N VAL A 192 -3.56 -1.50 -5.03
CA VAL A 192 -2.68 -0.72 -4.14
C VAL A 192 -2.36 0.66 -4.75
N SER A 193 -2.11 0.73 -6.05
CA SER A 193 -1.84 1.99 -6.76
C SER A 193 -3.05 2.92 -6.75
N MET A 194 -4.25 2.38 -7.00
CA MET A 194 -5.49 3.16 -6.93
C MET A 194 -5.83 3.55 -5.50
N GLY A 195 -5.67 2.64 -4.54
CA GLY A 195 -5.90 2.92 -3.14
C GLY A 195 -4.97 4.02 -2.61
N SER A 196 -3.69 4.01 -2.97
CA SER A 196 -2.74 5.05 -2.52
C SER A 196 -3.09 6.45 -3.05
N LEU A 197 -3.56 6.57 -4.29
CA LEU A 197 -4.13 7.83 -4.81
C LEU A 197 -5.37 8.28 -4.03
N LEU A 198 -6.25 7.35 -3.67
CA LEU A 198 -7.45 7.67 -2.89
C LEU A 198 -7.08 8.16 -1.49
N VAL A 199 -6.04 7.61 -0.85
CA VAL A 199 -5.52 8.12 0.43
C VAL A 199 -5.06 9.57 0.30
N LEU A 200 -4.23 9.89 -0.71
CA LEU A 200 -3.75 11.26 -0.93
C LEU A 200 -4.91 12.23 -1.19
N SER A 201 -5.87 11.81 -2.01
CA SER A 201 -7.06 12.60 -2.35
C SER A 201 -7.93 12.85 -1.12
N ALA A 202 -8.16 11.82 -0.31
CA ALA A 202 -8.93 11.95 0.92
C ALA A 202 -8.21 12.82 1.96
N TRP A 203 -6.89 12.70 2.08
CA TRP A 203 -6.10 13.54 2.97
C TRP A 203 -6.18 15.02 2.59
N SER A 204 -6.17 15.37 1.29
CA SER A 204 -6.31 16.77 0.85
C SER A 204 -7.62 17.44 1.31
N LYS A 205 -8.65 16.66 1.63
CA LYS A 205 -9.91 17.15 2.20
C LYS A 205 -9.88 17.26 3.72
N GLN A 206 -9.02 16.49 4.37
CA GLN A 206 -8.85 16.47 5.83
C GLN A 206 -7.77 17.47 6.31
N SER A 207 -6.80 17.80 5.45
CA SER A 207 -5.63 18.58 5.82
C SER A 207 -6.00 19.93 6.43
N PRO A 208 -5.37 20.33 7.54
CA PRO A 208 -5.58 21.64 8.13
C PRO A 208 -5.18 22.74 7.14
N VAL A 209 -6.07 23.71 6.92
CA VAL A 209 -5.85 24.81 5.98
C VAL A 209 -4.70 25.69 6.49
N HIS A 210 -3.81 26.10 5.59
CA HIS A 210 -2.62 26.94 5.88
C HIS A 210 -1.49 26.26 6.67
N VAL A 211 -1.54 24.93 6.85
CA VAL A 211 -0.40 24.17 7.36
C VAL A 211 0.27 23.47 6.17
N PRO A 212 1.58 23.66 5.93
CA PRO A 212 2.25 23.04 4.79
C PRO A 212 2.31 21.51 4.93
N TYR A 213 2.45 20.83 3.79
CA TYR A 213 2.59 19.37 3.75
C TYR A 213 3.93 18.96 4.36
N GLY A 214 3.89 17.95 5.23
CA GLY A 214 5.07 17.41 5.89
C GLY A 214 5.69 16.20 5.18
N SER A 215 6.78 15.69 5.76
CA SER A 215 7.57 14.59 5.20
C SER A 215 6.78 13.30 4.99
N ALA A 216 5.80 12.98 5.84
CA ALA A 216 4.99 11.77 5.71
C ALA A 216 4.06 11.84 4.48
N TYR A 217 3.55 13.02 4.13
CA TYR A 217 2.76 13.21 2.91
C TYR A 217 3.61 13.00 1.65
N PHE A 218 4.82 13.59 1.61
CA PHE A 218 5.75 13.36 0.50
C PHE A 218 6.18 11.89 0.41
N SER A 219 6.36 11.20 1.53
CA SER A 219 6.64 9.76 1.54
C SER A 219 5.49 8.95 0.94
N ALA A 220 4.23 9.29 1.26
CA ALA A 220 3.06 8.67 0.63
C ALA A 220 2.94 8.97 -0.87
N LEU A 221 3.32 10.19 -1.30
CA LEU A 221 3.38 10.56 -2.71
C LEU A 221 4.44 9.72 -3.45
N VAL A 222 5.64 9.63 -2.90
CA VAL A 222 6.72 8.77 -3.45
C VAL A 222 6.28 7.32 -3.50
N ALA A 223 5.66 6.80 -2.43
CA ALA A 223 5.11 5.44 -2.42
C ALA A 223 4.12 5.20 -3.55
N THR A 224 3.22 6.16 -3.79
CA THR A 224 2.24 6.11 -4.89
C THR A 224 2.94 5.99 -6.23
N LEU A 225 3.93 6.86 -6.52
CA LEU A 225 4.70 6.81 -7.76
C LEU A 225 5.46 5.49 -7.94
N LEU A 226 6.01 4.94 -6.86
CA LEU A 226 6.68 3.65 -6.86
C LEU A 226 5.70 2.50 -7.14
N TYR A 227 4.48 2.52 -6.60
CA TYR A 227 3.46 1.52 -6.92
C TYR A 227 3.01 1.58 -8.38
N PHE A 228 2.86 2.77 -8.96
CA PHE A 228 2.58 2.91 -10.39
C PHE A 228 3.73 2.36 -11.24
N SER A 229 4.97 2.68 -10.87
CA SER A 229 6.17 2.18 -11.56
C SER A 229 6.29 0.66 -11.46
N ALA A 230 6.04 0.09 -10.28
CA ALA A 230 5.97 -1.34 -10.06
C ALA A 230 4.86 -1.99 -10.90
N THR A 231 3.70 -1.36 -11.02
CA THR A 231 2.58 -1.83 -11.85
C THR A 231 2.96 -1.86 -13.33
N MET A 232 3.65 -0.84 -13.84
CA MET A 232 4.16 -0.85 -15.23
C MET A 232 5.17 -1.99 -15.45
N GLY A 233 6.12 -2.17 -14.52
CA GLY A 233 7.07 -3.28 -14.56
C GLY A 233 6.39 -4.65 -14.51
N ALA A 234 5.36 -4.78 -13.69
CA ALA A 234 4.53 -5.97 -13.57
C ALA A 234 3.72 -6.28 -14.83
N CYS A 235 3.14 -5.27 -15.48
CA CYS A 235 2.47 -5.43 -16.78
C CYS A 235 3.45 -5.98 -17.82
N LYS A 236 4.64 -5.36 -17.92
CA LYS A 236 5.67 -5.84 -18.85
C LYS A 236 6.08 -7.28 -18.54
N TYR A 237 6.31 -7.59 -17.27
CA TYR A 237 6.62 -8.94 -16.82
C TYR A 237 5.51 -9.94 -17.21
N HIS A 238 4.24 -9.60 -16.96
CA HIS A 238 3.10 -10.46 -17.20
C HIS A 238 2.89 -10.77 -18.70
N PHE A 239 2.90 -9.72 -19.53
CA PHE A 239 2.51 -9.83 -20.93
C PHE A 239 3.66 -10.23 -21.86
N TYR A 240 4.91 -9.91 -21.51
CA TYR A 240 6.06 -10.14 -22.41
C TYR A 240 7.05 -11.13 -21.84
N ASP A 241 7.47 -10.96 -20.59
CA ASP A 241 8.53 -11.80 -20.04
C ASP A 241 8.04 -13.23 -19.80
N ILE A 242 6.87 -13.45 -19.19
CA ILE A 242 6.39 -14.82 -18.94
C ILE A 242 6.24 -15.65 -20.24
N PRO A 243 5.58 -15.16 -21.31
CA PRO A 243 5.49 -15.93 -22.55
C PRO A 243 6.86 -16.15 -23.21
N ARG A 244 7.77 -15.15 -23.19
CA ARG A 244 9.14 -15.29 -23.71
C ARG A 244 9.95 -16.33 -22.93
N LEU A 245 9.87 -16.32 -21.61
CA LEU A 245 10.53 -17.27 -20.71
C LEU A 245 10.08 -18.72 -20.93
N ASN A 246 8.84 -18.91 -21.42
CA ASN A 246 8.27 -20.22 -21.73
C ASN A 246 8.37 -20.57 -23.23
N GLY A 247 9.11 -19.80 -24.04
CA GLY A 247 9.34 -20.08 -25.46
C GLY A 247 8.12 -19.88 -26.37
N VAL A 248 7.12 -19.11 -25.92
CA VAL A 248 5.90 -18.83 -26.70
C VAL A 248 6.07 -17.62 -27.63
N LEU A 249 6.95 -16.68 -27.26
CA LEU A 249 7.38 -15.56 -28.11
C LEU A 249 8.81 -15.82 -28.57
N ASN A 250 9.01 -16.01 -29.89
CA ASN A 250 10.34 -15.97 -30.50
C ASN A 250 10.77 -14.52 -30.72
N ASP A 251 12.07 -14.23 -30.58
CA ASP A 251 12.64 -12.88 -30.75
C ASP A 251 12.50 -12.32 -32.19
N ASP A 252 12.07 -13.15 -33.14
CA ASP A 252 11.93 -12.79 -34.55
C ASP A 252 10.50 -12.33 -34.88
N GLY A 253 10.19 -11.08 -34.53
CA GLY A 253 9.09 -10.33 -35.14
C GLY A 253 8.02 -9.83 -34.18
N GLU A 254 7.76 -8.52 -34.26
CA GLU A 254 6.67 -7.76 -33.62
C GLU A 254 5.27 -8.22 -34.08
N THR A 255 4.96 -9.51 -33.96
CA THR A 255 3.59 -9.98 -34.03
C THR A 255 3.00 -9.80 -32.63
N PHE A 256 2.15 -8.78 -32.48
CA PHE A 256 1.26 -8.70 -31.33
C PHE A 256 0.61 -10.07 -31.15
N PRO A 257 0.69 -10.70 -29.97
CA PRO A 257 0.02 -11.97 -29.77
C PRO A 257 -1.47 -11.72 -29.99
N GLU A 258 -1.98 -12.23 -31.10
CA GLU A 258 -3.40 -12.41 -31.33
C GLU A 258 -3.90 -13.15 -30.09
N ALA A 259 -4.87 -12.55 -29.38
CA ALA A 259 -5.32 -13.04 -28.08
C ALA A 259 -5.56 -14.53 -28.19
N VAL A 260 -4.62 -15.33 -27.67
CA VAL A 260 -4.72 -16.78 -27.73
C VAL A 260 -6.03 -17.07 -27.05
N ASN A 261 -7.00 -17.55 -27.81
CA ASN A 261 -8.26 -18.06 -27.30
C ASN A 261 -7.85 -19.20 -26.37
N VAL A 262 -7.63 -18.87 -25.10
CA VAL A 262 -7.47 -19.83 -24.04
C VAL A 262 -8.84 -20.48 -23.96
N VAL A 263 -8.98 -21.60 -24.66
CA VAL A 263 -10.09 -22.52 -24.47
C VAL A 263 -10.03 -22.89 -23.00
N PHE A 264 -10.89 -22.26 -22.21
CA PHE A 264 -11.16 -22.69 -20.85
C PHE A 264 -11.76 -24.07 -20.97
N ILE A 265 -10.94 -25.10 -20.79
CA ILE A 265 -11.46 -26.39 -20.38
C ILE A 265 -11.93 -26.17 -18.95
N GLU A 266 -13.18 -25.74 -18.80
CA GLU A 266 -13.89 -25.88 -17.53
C GLU A 266 -13.89 -27.37 -17.19
N LEU A 267 -13.01 -27.76 -16.27
CA LEU A 267 -13.07 -29.04 -15.57
C LEU A 267 -14.37 -29.07 -14.75
N GLY A 268 -15.49 -29.34 -15.41
CA GLY A 268 -16.81 -29.30 -14.77
C GLY A 268 -17.98 -29.83 -15.60
N THR A 269 -17.89 -29.87 -16.94
CA THR A 269 -18.96 -30.43 -17.77
C THR A 269 -18.58 -31.80 -18.32
N PRO A 270 -19.33 -32.88 -18.03
CA PRO A 270 -19.12 -34.16 -18.69
C PRO A 270 -19.37 -34.00 -20.19
N VAL A 271 -18.36 -34.28 -20.99
CA VAL A 271 -18.48 -34.40 -22.45
C VAL A 271 -19.37 -35.61 -22.72
N GLN A 272 -20.60 -35.37 -23.20
CA GLN A 272 -21.36 -36.42 -23.86
C GLN A 272 -20.71 -36.65 -25.22
N ASP A 273 -19.93 -37.72 -25.34
CA ASP A 273 -19.51 -38.26 -26.65
C ASP A 273 -20.77 -38.72 -27.39
N LYS A 274 -21.28 -37.86 -28.26
CA LYS A 274 -22.05 -38.29 -29.42
C LYS A 274 -21.10 -38.29 -30.60
N ASP A 275 -21.00 -39.45 -31.24
CA ASP A 275 -20.28 -39.76 -32.47
C ASP A 275 -18.91 -40.43 -32.32
N VAL A 276 -18.94 -41.65 -31.76
CA VAL A 276 -17.98 -42.70 -32.16
C VAL A 276 -18.74 -43.76 -32.95
N MET A 277 -18.70 -43.65 -34.28
CA MET A 277 -18.99 -44.79 -35.15
C MET A 277 -17.79 -45.77 -35.12
N PRO A 278 -18.02 -47.09 -35.03
CA PRO A 278 -16.95 -48.07 -34.97
C PRO A 278 -16.43 -48.38 -36.38
N THR A 279 -15.18 -47.99 -36.67
CA THR A 279 -14.47 -48.49 -37.86
C THR A 279 -13.80 -49.81 -37.53
N VAL A 280 -14.28 -50.86 -38.20
CA VAL A 280 -13.87 -52.25 -38.15
C VAL A 280 -12.36 -52.43 -38.34
N ALA A 281 -11.68 -53.02 -37.35
CA ALA A 281 -10.30 -53.46 -37.45
C ALA A 281 -10.21 -54.72 -38.32
N ARG A 282 -9.48 -54.64 -39.43
CA ARG A 282 -9.14 -55.75 -40.32
C ARG A 282 -7.96 -56.52 -39.73
N VAL A 283 -8.23 -57.74 -39.25
CA VAL A 283 -7.22 -58.68 -38.76
C VAL A 283 -6.47 -59.28 -39.95
N THR A 284 -5.17 -58.99 -40.07
CA THR A 284 -4.24 -59.77 -40.91
C THR A 284 -3.49 -60.76 -40.02
N THR A 285 -3.79 -62.05 -40.20
CA THR A 285 -3.09 -63.20 -39.64
C THR A 285 -1.67 -63.35 -40.21
N PRO A 286 -0.65 -63.65 -39.39
CA PRO A 286 0.62 -64.18 -39.88
C PRO A 286 0.54 -65.70 -40.08
N VAL A 287 1.03 -66.15 -41.24
CA VAL A 287 1.23 -67.55 -41.63
C VAL A 287 2.45 -68.11 -40.89
N ILE A 288 2.25 -69.18 -40.13
CA ILE A 288 3.32 -70.03 -39.60
C ILE A 288 3.57 -71.14 -40.63
N THR A 289 4.74 -71.16 -41.25
CA THR A 289 5.24 -72.28 -42.05
C THR A 289 6.07 -73.21 -41.16
N HIS A 290 5.68 -74.49 -41.11
CA HIS A 290 6.49 -75.58 -40.58
C HIS A 290 7.47 -76.08 -41.65
N VAL A 291 8.78 -76.07 -41.34
CA VAL A 291 9.73 -77.19 -41.51
C VAL A 291 10.74 -77.08 -40.38
#